data_AF-A0A1M2VL03-F1
#
_entry.id   AF-A0A1M2VL03-F1
#
_cell.length_a   1.000
_cell.length_b   1.000
_cell.length_c   1.000
_cell.angle_alpha   90.00
_cell.angle_beta   90.00
_cell.angle_gamma   90.00
#
_symmetry.space_group_name_H-M   'P 1'
#
loop_
_entity.id
_entity.type
_entity.pdbx_description
1 polymer ?
#
loop_
_entity_poly.entity_id
_entity_poly.type
_entity_poly.pdbx_seq_one_letter_code
_entity_poly.pdbx_strand_id
1 'polypeptide(L)'
;MHEVSRLLQAAAALSQLLRDAGVPHAFHGNVLTAVLSGSSLADEISCVVEGGAAHPFRRVRQACAGNEDFSIVTSPWSNRSRLHVKYQRLIPAIDIEILLAGEEGPRRLDGATVMAVGGVPFLTITEFVRAKVKAWALYVKPSNDT
;
A
#
# COMPACT_ATOMS: atom_id res chain seq x y z
N MET A 1 -5.63 19.54 0.59
CA MET A 1 -4.90 19.16 1.82
C MET A 1 -5.68 18.18 2.69
N HIS A 2 -6.98 18.38 2.96
CA HIS A 2 -7.76 17.47 3.81
C HIS A 2 -7.72 15.99 3.38
N GLU A 3 -7.82 15.69 2.08
CA GLU A 3 -7.81 14.30 1.61
C GLU A 3 -6.45 13.60 1.84
N VAL A 4 -5.36 14.28 1.50
CA VAL A 4 -4.00 13.79 1.73
C VAL A 4 -3.75 13.52 3.21
N SER A 5 -4.18 14.42 4.10
CA SER A 5 -4.06 14.23 5.55
C SER A 5 -4.83 13.00 6.03
N ARG A 6 -6.04 12.76 5.49
CA ARG A 6 -6.86 11.59 5.83
C ARG A 6 -6.18 10.28 5.38
N LEU A 7 -5.62 10.25 4.17
CA LEU A 7 -4.86 9.11 3.65
C LEU A 7 -3.59 8.84 4.47
N LEU A 8 -2.84 9.89 4.83
CA LEU A 8 -1.65 9.76 5.69
C LEU A 8 -2.01 9.27 7.09
N GLN A 9 -3.13 9.71 7.65
CA GLN A 9 -3.61 9.22 8.95
C GLN A 9 -3.94 7.72 8.89
N ALA A 10 -4.64 7.28 7.83
CA ALA A 10 -4.94 5.86 7.62
C ALA A 10 -3.66 5.04 7.42
N ALA A 11 -2.70 5.56 6.65
CA ALA A 11 -1.40 4.94 6.43
C ALA A 11 -0.59 4.80 7.73
N ALA A 12 -0.55 5.86 8.54
CA ALA A 12 0.15 5.85 9.83
C ALA A 12 -0.48 4.84 10.80
N ALA A 13 -1.81 4.78 10.87
CA ALA A 13 -2.53 3.84 11.72
C ALA A 13 -2.26 2.38 11.30
N LEU A 14 -2.34 2.08 9.99
CA LEU A 14 -2.02 0.75 9.49
C LEU A 14 -0.53 0.41 9.70
N SER A 15 0.35 1.39 9.47
CA SER A 15 1.79 1.21 9.65
C SER A 15 2.16 0.83 11.07
N GLN A 16 1.47 1.39 12.06
CA GLN A 16 1.66 1.05 13.46
C GLN A 16 1.31 -0.42 13.71
N LEU A 17 0.12 -0.88 13.28
CA LEU A 17 -0.29 -2.28 13.43
C LEU A 17 0.67 -3.26 12.78
N LEU A 18 1.13 -2.93 11.56
CA LEU A 18 2.06 -3.77 10.83
C LEU A 18 3.45 -3.80 11.48
N ARG A 19 3.94 -2.67 12.01
CA ARG A 19 5.20 -2.63 12.78
C ARG A 19 5.12 -3.46 14.05
N ASP A 20 4.02 -3.36 14.79
CA ASP A 20 3.81 -4.10 16.04
C ASP A 20 3.75 -5.62 15.79
N ALA A 21 3.22 -6.02 14.62
CA ALA A 21 3.22 -7.41 14.16
C ALA A 21 4.53 -7.85 13.46
N GLY A 22 5.56 -6.99 13.43
CA GLY A 22 6.84 -7.28 12.78
C GLY A 22 6.75 -7.50 11.27
N VAL A 23 5.81 -6.84 10.59
CA VAL A 23 5.55 -6.96 9.16
C VAL A 23 6.25 -5.82 8.40
N PRO A 24 7.34 -6.09 7.64
CA PRO A 24 7.97 -5.07 6.82
C PRO A 24 7.03 -4.62 5.71
N HIS A 25 6.85 -3.32 5.57
CA HIS A 25 5.92 -2.73 4.62
C HIS A 25 6.34 -1.33 4.19
N ALA A 26 5.83 -0.88 3.05
CA ALA A 26 6.00 0.46 2.55
C ALA A 26 4.78 0.90 1.73
N PHE A 27 4.40 2.17 1.82
CA PHE A 27 3.28 2.74 1.09
C PHE A 27 3.73 3.30 -0.28
N HIS A 28 2.82 3.26 -1.23
CA HIS A 28 2.92 3.99 -2.50
C HIS A 28 1.52 4.33 -3.01
N GLY A 29 1.45 4.92 -4.21
CA GLY A 29 0.20 5.42 -4.80
C GLY A 29 0.27 6.92 -5.03
N ASN A 30 -0.83 7.49 -5.52
CA ASN A 30 -0.87 8.91 -5.86
C ASN A 30 -0.82 9.82 -4.62
N VAL A 31 -1.01 9.28 -3.41
CA VAL A 31 -0.78 10.01 -2.17
C VAL A 31 0.66 10.50 -2.06
N LEU A 32 1.66 9.73 -2.51
CA LEU A 32 3.07 10.15 -2.46
C LEU A 32 3.28 11.39 -3.34
N THR A 33 2.74 11.37 -4.56
CA THR A 33 2.84 12.52 -5.47
C THR A 33 2.12 13.74 -4.94
N ALA A 34 0.96 13.56 -4.30
CA ALA A 34 0.19 14.66 -3.71
C ALA A 34 0.93 15.29 -2.52
N VAL A 35 1.55 14.49 -1.66
CA VAL A 35 2.39 14.97 -0.56
C VAL A 35 3.59 15.76 -1.07
N LEU A 36 4.31 15.23 -2.07
CA LEU A 36 5.51 15.88 -2.61
C LEU A 36 5.20 17.16 -3.40
N SER A 37 4.05 17.23 -4.06
CA SER A 37 3.64 18.40 -4.87
C SER A 37 2.81 19.43 -4.11
N GLY A 38 2.37 19.13 -2.88
CA GLY A 38 1.39 19.95 -2.15
C GLY A 38 -0.02 19.94 -2.76
N SER A 39 -0.29 19.03 -3.70
CA SER A 39 -1.60 18.89 -4.35
C SER A 39 -2.65 18.28 -3.41
N SER A 40 -3.93 18.62 -3.61
CA SER A 40 -5.04 18.00 -2.90
C SER A 40 -5.57 16.72 -3.54
N LEU A 41 -5.10 16.37 -4.75
CA LEU A 41 -5.61 15.25 -5.52
C LEU A 41 -4.82 13.98 -5.18
N ALA A 42 -5.39 13.15 -4.32
CA ALA A 42 -4.95 11.79 -4.07
C ALA A 42 -6.18 10.94 -3.76
N ASP A 43 -6.45 9.97 -4.62
CA ASP A 43 -7.66 9.14 -4.52
C ASP A 43 -7.34 7.69 -4.14
N GLU A 44 -6.04 7.35 -4.05
CA GLU A 44 -5.57 5.98 -3.91
C GLU A 44 -4.30 5.91 -3.06
N ILE A 45 -4.29 4.90 -2.18
CA ILE A 45 -3.13 4.50 -1.40
C ILE A 45 -3.01 2.97 -1.41
N SER A 46 -1.79 2.49 -1.62
CA SER A 46 -1.46 1.07 -1.59
C SER A 46 -0.30 0.84 -0.62
N CYS A 47 -0.26 -0.34 -0.03
CA CYS A 47 0.77 -0.79 0.90
C CYS A 47 1.39 -2.08 0.37
N VAL A 48 2.67 -2.01 0.01
CA VAL A 48 3.48 -3.16 -0.38
C VAL A 48 4.00 -3.83 0.89
N VAL A 49 3.84 -5.14 0.98
CA VAL A 49 4.21 -5.94 2.16
C VAL A 49 5.23 -7.00 1.76
N GLU A 50 6.34 -7.05 2.49
CA GLU A 50 7.39 -8.03 2.24
C GLU A 50 6.95 -9.45 2.61
N GLY A 51 7.51 -10.41 1.86
CA GLY A 51 7.48 -11.83 2.19
C GLY A 51 8.01 -12.16 3.59
N GLY A 52 7.84 -13.40 4.00
CA GLY A 52 8.38 -13.90 5.26
C GLY A 52 8.06 -15.37 5.47
N ALA A 53 8.16 -15.83 6.72
CA ALA A 53 7.86 -17.21 7.11
C ALA A 53 6.41 -17.64 6.82
N ALA A 54 5.49 -16.68 6.68
CA ALA A 54 4.11 -16.91 6.29
C ALA A 54 3.69 -15.94 5.18
N HIS A 55 2.62 -16.29 4.46
CA HIS A 55 2.07 -15.47 3.38
C HIS A 55 1.77 -14.03 3.86
N PRO A 56 2.19 -12.98 3.14
CA PRO A 56 2.02 -11.59 3.58
C PRO A 56 0.58 -11.21 3.94
N PHE A 57 -0.40 -11.59 3.10
CA PHE A 57 -1.82 -11.32 3.40
C PHE A 57 -2.31 -11.98 4.69
N ARG A 58 -1.79 -13.16 5.05
CA ARG A 58 -2.14 -13.80 6.33
C ARG A 58 -1.60 -12.96 7.50
N ARG A 59 -0.38 -12.47 7.39
CA ARG A 59 0.25 -11.63 8.41
C ARG A 59 -0.49 -10.30 8.59
N VAL A 60 -0.91 -9.67 7.50
CA VAL A 60 -1.72 -8.44 7.53
C VAL A 60 -3.08 -8.69 8.18
N ARG A 61 -3.77 -9.79 7.83
CA ARG A 61 -5.03 -10.18 8.48
C ARG A 61 -4.86 -10.39 9.99
N GLN A 62 -3.76 -11.00 10.41
CA GLN A 62 -3.44 -11.20 11.81
C GLN A 62 -3.11 -9.89 12.53
N ALA A 63 -2.36 -8.99 11.89
CA ALA A 63 -2.02 -7.68 12.45
C ALA A 63 -3.26 -6.79 12.65
N CYS A 64 -4.24 -6.88 11.75
CA CYS A 64 -5.51 -6.16 11.87
C CYS A 64 -6.54 -6.87 12.76
N ALA A 65 -6.29 -8.11 13.18
CA ALA A 65 -7.27 -8.87 13.96
C ALA A 65 -7.47 -8.22 15.34
N GLY A 66 -8.73 -7.95 15.70
CA GLY A 66 -9.08 -7.33 16.98
C GLY A 66 -8.97 -5.81 17.02
N ASN A 67 -8.63 -5.15 15.91
CA ASN A 67 -8.72 -3.69 15.80
C ASN A 67 -10.05 -3.28 15.19
N GLU A 68 -10.84 -2.48 15.91
CA GLU A 68 -12.18 -2.04 15.48
C GLU A 68 -12.16 -0.99 14.36
N ASP A 69 -11.07 -0.23 14.24
CA ASP A 69 -10.93 0.81 13.21
C ASP A 69 -10.64 0.21 11.83
N PHE A 70 -10.26 -1.07 11.76
CA PHE A 70 -9.85 -1.75 10.53
C PHE A 70 -10.75 -2.94 10.20
N SER A 71 -11.16 -3.05 8.94
CA SER A 71 -11.76 -4.28 8.42
C SER A 71 -11.03 -4.80 7.20
N ILE A 72 -10.98 -6.12 7.07
CA ILE A 72 -10.43 -6.80 5.91
C ILE A 72 -11.55 -7.08 4.93
N VAL A 73 -11.38 -6.66 3.67
CA VAL A 73 -12.26 -7.04 2.57
C VAL A 73 -11.54 -8.06 1.70
N THR A 74 -12.08 -9.26 1.66
CA THR A 74 -11.62 -10.33 0.77
C THR A 74 -12.51 -10.35 -0.47
N SER A 75 -11.93 -10.10 -1.64
CA SER A 75 -12.65 -10.22 -2.90
C SER A 75 -12.69 -11.69 -3.36
N PRO A 76 -13.88 -12.28 -3.59
CA PRO A 76 -14.02 -13.69 -4.00
C PRO A 76 -13.29 -14.01 -5.32
N TRP A 77 -13.16 -13.03 -6.22
CA TRP A 77 -12.67 -13.22 -7.59
C TRP A 77 -11.17 -12.87 -7.77
N SER A 78 -10.53 -12.24 -6.78
CA SER A 78 -9.13 -11.79 -6.85
C SER A 78 -8.26 -12.26 -5.68
N ASN A 79 -8.73 -13.25 -4.90
CA ASN A 79 -8.11 -13.79 -3.69
C ASN A 79 -6.63 -14.21 -3.81
N ARG A 80 -6.09 -14.33 -5.03
CA ARG A 80 -4.67 -14.65 -5.25
C ARG A 80 -3.75 -13.44 -5.35
N SER A 81 -4.26 -12.23 -5.66
CA SER A 81 -3.39 -11.08 -5.97
C SER A 81 -3.72 -9.78 -5.23
N ARG A 82 -4.88 -9.63 -4.58
CA ARG A 82 -5.24 -8.35 -3.92
C ARG A 82 -5.99 -8.57 -2.60
N LEU A 83 -5.51 -7.92 -1.54
CA LEU A 83 -6.16 -7.84 -0.23
C LEU A 83 -6.50 -6.36 0.03
N HIS A 84 -7.71 -6.06 0.49
CA HIS A 84 -8.10 -4.69 0.82
C HIS A 84 -8.29 -4.53 2.32
N VAL A 85 -7.76 -3.44 2.86
CA VAL A 85 -7.89 -3.06 4.26
C VAL A 85 -8.65 -1.73 4.31
N LYS A 86 -9.83 -1.73 4.92
CA LYS A 86 -10.63 -0.52 5.10
C LYS A 86 -10.37 0.07 6.47
N TYR A 87 -9.99 1.35 6.48
CA TYR A 87 -9.91 2.17 7.69
C TYR A 87 -11.20 2.96 7.87
N GLN A 88 -11.94 2.64 8.93
CA GLN A 88 -13.34 3.06 9.12
C GLN A 88 -13.50 4.24 10.08
N ARG A 89 -12.43 4.65 10.78
CA ARG A 89 -12.46 5.77 11.72
C ARG A 89 -12.72 7.13 11.05
N LEU A 90 -12.50 7.24 9.74
CA LEU A 90 -12.75 8.44 8.95
C LEU A 90 -13.93 8.23 8.01
N ILE A 91 -14.67 9.30 7.70
CA ILE A 91 -15.80 9.28 6.77
C ILE A 91 -15.45 10.15 5.55
N PRO A 92 -15.57 9.62 4.32
CA PRO A 92 -15.80 8.21 3.97
C PRO A 92 -14.67 7.27 4.44
N ALA A 93 -14.95 5.97 4.59
CA ALA A 93 -13.92 4.99 4.93
C ALA A 93 -12.84 4.95 3.84
N ILE A 94 -11.58 4.80 4.26
CA ILE A 94 -10.43 4.76 3.34
C ILE A 94 -10.12 3.31 3.03
N ASP A 95 -10.06 2.98 1.74
CA ASP A 95 -9.62 1.67 1.27
C ASP A 95 -8.12 1.72 0.98
N ILE A 96 -7.37 0.80 1.59
CA ILE A 96 -5.94 0.64 1.37
C ILE A 96 -5.74 -0.71 0.68
N GLU A 97 -5.21 -0.67 -0.54
CA GLU A 97 -4.86 -1.89 -1.27
C GLU A 97 -3.55 -2.47 -0.71
N ILE A 98 -3.54 -3.76 -0.41
CA ILE A 98 -2.37 -4.48 0.08
C ILE A 98 -1.80 -5.31 -1.06
N LEU A 99 -0.52 -5.10 -1.33
CA LEU A 99 0.21 -5.68 -2.46
C LEU A 99 1.43 -6.46 -1.97
N LEU A 100 1.84 -7.45 -2.76
CA LEU A 100 2.99 -8.30 -2.43
C LEU A 100 4.28 -7.69 -2.97
N ALA A 101 5.29 -7.56 -2.11
CA ALA A 101 6.63 -7.14 -2.52
C ALA A 101 7.19 -8.07 -3.60
N GLY A 102 7.78 -7.48 -4.65
CA GLY A 102 8.36 -8.21 -5.78
C GLY A 102 7.37 -8.58 -6.89
N GLU A 103 6.08 -8.70 -6.58
CA GLU A 103 5.02 -8.60 -7.59
C GLU A 103 4.77 -7.13 -7.90
N GLU A 104 4.56 -6.34 -6.86
CA GLU A 104 4.46 -4.88 -6.91
C GLU A 104 5.58 -4.26 -6.08
N GLY A 105 6.31 -3.32 -6.69
CA GLY A 105 7.48 -2.71 -6.08
C GLY A 105 8.67 -3.67 -5.84
N PRO A 106 9.64 -3.27 -5.00
CA PRO A 106 10.86 -4.04 -4.73
C PRO A 106 10.57 -5.29 -3.89
N ARG A 107 11.41 -6.33 -4.04
CA ARG A 107 11.32 -7.57 -3.25
C ARG A 107 11.69 -7.41 -1.78
N ARG A 108 12.60 -6.48 -1.48
CA ARG A 108 13.10 -6.20 -0.14
C ARG A 108 12.78 -4.76 0.22
N LEU A 109 12.23 -4.57 1.42
CA LEU A 109 11.85 -3.29 1.99
C LEU A 109 12.88 -2.93 3.06
N ASP A 110 13.91 -2.22 2.65
CA ASP A 110 15.03 -1.78 3.50
C ASP A 110 15.37 -0.30 3.23
N GLY A 111 16.45 0.19 3.84
CA GLY A 111 16.86 1.59 3.71
C GLY A 111 17.21 2.04 2.28
N ALA A 112 17.41 1.11 1.34
CA ALA A 112 17.64 1.46 -0.07
C ALA A 112 16.33 1.61 -0.87
N THR A 113 15.25 0.99 -0.40
CA THR A 113 13.97 0.92 -1.13
C THR A 113 12.82 1.64 -0.43
N VAL A 114 13.00 2.01 0.85
CA VAL A 114 12.02 2.71 1.69
C VAL A 114 12.58 4.03 2.20
N MET A 115 11.75 5.07 2.21
CA MET A 115 12.00 6.38 2.80
C MET A 115 10.87 6.75 3.77
N ALA A 116 11.16 7.54 4.80
CA ALA A 116 10.14 8.02 5.73
C ALA A 116 9.57 9.36 5.25
N VAL A 117 8.25 9.46 5.11
CA VAL A 117 7.52 10.71 4.82
C VAL A 117 6.46 10.90 5.88
N GLY A 118 6.57 11.97 6.68
CA GLY A 118 5.64 12.21 7.79
C GLY A 118 5.59 11.09 8.83
N GLY A 119 6.69 10.35 9.01
CA GLY A 119 6.77 9.20 9.93
C GLY A 119 6.17 7.90 9.38
N VAL A 120 5.70 7.89 8.12
CA VAL A 120 5.16 6.71 7.43
C VAL A 120 6.21 6.17 6.44
N PRO A 121 6.44 4.85 6.37
CA PRO A 121 7.38 4.27 5.41
C PRO A 121 6.78 4.27 4.00
N PHE A 122 7.35 5.04 3.08
CA PHE A 122 7.00 5.06 1.66
C PHE A 122 8.09 4.41 0.83
N LEU A 123 7.75 3.88 -0.36
CA LEU A 123 8.78 3.52 -1.34
C LEU A 123 9.61 4.76 -1.71
N THR A 124 10.91 4.58 -1.95
CA THR A 124 11.76 5.66 -2.47
C THR A 124 11.22 6.17 -3.80
N ILE A 125 11.57 7.41 -4.16
CA ILE A 125 11.16 8.01 -5.44
C ILE A 125 11.55 7.11 -6.62
N THR A 126 12.73 6.51 -6.59
CA THR A 126 13.20 5.57 -7.63
C THR A 126 12.28 4.36 -7.76
N GLU A 127 11.90 3.74 -6.65
CA GLU A 127 11.02 2.57 -6.67
C GLU A 127 9.58 2.92 -7.01
N PHE A 128 9.11 4.11 -6.61
CA PHE A 128 7.84 4.66 -7.08
C PHE A 128 7.80 4.82 -8.60
N VAL A 129 8.83 5.43 -9.20
CA VAL A 129 8.91 5.60 -10.66
C VAL A 129 9.00 4.24 -11.35
N ARG A 130 9.80 3.30 -10.84
CA ARG A 130 9.91 1.93 -11.37
C ARG A 130 8.55 1.23 -11.38
N ALA A 131 7.78 1.33 -10.29
CA ALA A 131 6.44 0.75 -10.20
C ALA A 131 5.48 1.36 -11.24
N LYS A 132 5.48 2.70 -11.40
CA LYS A 132 4.66 3.39 -12.42
C LYS A 132 5.04 2.99 -13.85
N VAL A 133 6.33 2.90 -14.16
CA VAL A 133 6.82 2.47 -15.49
C VAL A 133 6.44 1.01 -15.77
N LYS A 134 6.57 0.12 -14.78
CA LYS A 134 6.18 -1.29 -14.92
C LYS A 134 4.68 -1.42 -15.20
N ALA A 135 3.84 -0.72 -14.43
CA ALA A 135 2.40 -0.70 -14.67
C ALA A 135 2.07 -0.21 -16.09
N TRP A 136 2.70 0.88 -16.54
CA TRP A 136 2.51 1.41 -17.89
C TRP A 136 2.95 0.42 -18.98
N ALA A 137 4.09 -0.25 -18.82
CA ALA A 137 4.58 -1.25 -19.78
C ALA A 137 3.61 -2.44 -19.93
N LEU A 138 2.91 -2.83 -18.85
CA LEU A 138 1.85 -3.84 -18.92
C LEU A 138 0.64 -3.35 -19.71
N TYR A 139 0.28 -2.07 -19.58
CA TYR A 139 -0.82 -1.46 -20.34
C TYR A 139 -0.49 -1.23 -21.83
N VAL A 140 0.77 -0.99 -22.18
CA VAL A 140 1.22 -0.72 -23.55
C VAL A 140 1.42 -2.00 -24.37
N LYS A 141 1.49 -3.19 -23.74
CA LYS A 141 1.62 -4.44 -24.47
C LYS A 141 0.37 -4.64 -25.34
N PRO A 142 0.46 -4.57 -26.69
CA PRO A 142 -0.70 -4.81 -27.53
C PRO A 142 -1.16 -6.25 -27.27
N SER A 143 -2.47 -6.42 -27.09
CA SER A 143 -3.11 -7.73 -27.17
C SER A 143 -2.74 -8.30 -28.53
N ASN A 144 -1.82 -9.27 -28.51
CA ASN A 144 -1.47 -10.02 -29.69
C ASN A 144 -2.65 -10.98 -29.92
N ASP A 145 -3.71 -10.46 -30.52
CA ASP A 145 -4.82 -11.27 -31.04
C ASP A 145 -4.22 -12.20 -32.09
N THR A 146 -4.20 -13.49 -31.76
CA THR A 146 -3.99 -14.60 -32.69
C THR A 146 -5.16 -15.55 -32.52
#